data_AF-A0A920MA59-F1
#
_entry.id   AF-A0A920MA59-F1
#
_cell.length_a   1.000
_cell.length_b   1.000
_cell.length_c   1.000
_cell.angle_alpha   90.00
_cell.angle_beta   90.00
_cell.angle_gamma   90.00
#
_symmetry.space_group_name_H-M   'P 1'
#
loop_
_entity.id
_entity.type
_entity.pdbx_description
1 polymer ?
#
loop_
_entity_poly.entity_id
_entity_poly.type
_entity_poly.pdbx_seq_one_letter_code
_entity_poly.pdbx_strand_id
1 'polypeptide(L)'
;MVKHDYVYFNSWLVNIFVIKDYSENVFAKTYVSYITIYALISWNFGNDLGIGLNLWFLSIALWVITEALQHFYSPLLRLLSGFIGFLVAAVFGVFPNEIFANLSEYWWVILFWIPAIFINKKSRMRKTRFRWFWFGMFTYLTAFVIWLQGYPETEFCNPDSIVQAHALWHILSSIATLFFFFYFRSLRLT
;
A
#
# COMPACT_ATOMS: atom_id res chain seq x y z
N MET A 1 15.74 18.37 -8.27
CA MET A 1 15.40 16.96 -8.60
C MET A 1 15.06 16.26 -7.27
N VAL A 2 13.82 16.37 -6.82
CA VAL A 2 13.39 15.72 -5.57
C VAL A 2 12.76 14.40 -5.97
N LYS A 3 13.48 13.31 -5.68
CA LYS A 3 12.89 11.97 -5.72
C LYS A 3 11.78 11.96 -4.69
N HIS A 4 10.55 11.67 -5.12
CA HIS A 4 9.47 11.42 -4.19
C HIS A 4 9.87 10.20 -3.34
N ASP A 5 10.26 10.44 -2.09
CA ASP A 5 10.55 9.37 -1.15
C ASP A 5 9.22 8.75 -0.75
N TYR A 6 8.93 7.58 -1.30
CA TYR A 6 7.77 6.79 -0.93
C TYR A 6 8.22 5.60 -0.07
N VAL A 7 7.59 5.43 1.08
CA VAL A 7 7.73 4.19 1.86
C VAL A 7 6.84 3.13 1.19
N TYR A 8 7.46 2.21 0.44
CA TYR A 8 6.76 1.13 -0.24
C TYR A 8 6.34 0.03 0.74
N PHE A 9 5.04 -0.08 0.97
CA PHE A 9 4.47 -1.08 1.87
C PHE A 9 3.73 -2.17 1.08
N ASN A 10 4.44 -3.24 0.72
CA ASN A 10 3.93 -4.33 -0.13
C ASN A 10 3.17 -5.42 0.65
N SER A 11 2.33 -5.02 1.60
CA SER A 11 1.62 -5.93 2.51
C SER A 11 0.52 -6.76 1.85
N TRP A 12 0.07 -6.34 0.66
CA TRP A 12 -0.85 -7.10 -0.16
C TRP A 12 -0.29 -8.46 -0.61
N LEU A 13 1.03 -8.55 -0.84
CA LEU A 13 1.70 -9.82 -1.17
C LEU A 13 1.61 -10.80 0.00
N VAL A 14 1.82 -10.34 1.23
CA VAL A 14 1.68 -11.18 2.42
C VAL A 14 0.29 -11.81 2.48
N ASN A 15 -0.75 -11.03 2.20
CA ASN A 15 -2.13 -11.53 2.20
C ASN A 15 -2.37 -12.59 1.13
N ILE A 16 -1.90 -12.38 -0.11
CA ILE A 16 -2.04 -13.38 -1.17
C ILE A 16 -1.35 -14.68 -0.79
N PHE A 17 -0.13 -14.61 -0.30
CA PHE A 17 0.66 -15.79 0.07
C PHE A 17 0.04 -16.56 1.23
N VAL A 18 -0.46 -15.85 2.24
CA VAL A 18 -1.18 -16.45 3.39
C VAL A 18 -2.48 -17.12 2.94
N ILE A 19 -3.26 -16.50 2.05
CA ILE A 19 -4.53 -17.07 1.55
C ILE A 19 -4.27 -18.31 0.68
N LYS A 20 -3.20 -18.28 -0.12
CA LYS A 20 -2.83 -19.36 -1.03
C LYS A 20 -2.04 -20.49 -0.38
N ASP A 21 -1.56 -20.29 0.84
CA ASP A 21 -0.72 -21.25 1.57
C ASP A 21 0.59 -21.54 0.83
N TYR A 22 1.21 -20.48 0.29
CA TYR A 22 2.52 -20.57 -0.35
C TYR A 22 3.65 -20.59 0.68
N SER A 23 4.72 -21.30 0.37
CA SER A 23 5.87 -21.41 1.27
C SER A 23 6.63 -20.09 1.41
N GLU A 24 7.26 -19.90 2.57
CA GLU A 24 8.08 -18.73 2.89
C GLU A 24 9.23 -18.52 1.89
N ASN A 25 9.80 -19.61 1.37
CA ASN A 25 10.84 -19.56 0.34
C ASN A 25 10.35 -18.94 -0.97
N VAL A 26 9.12 -19.27 -1.39
CA VAL A 26 8.52 -18.66 -2.60
C VAL A 26 8.21 -17.19 -2.30
N PHE A 27 7.68 -16.88 -1.11
CA PHE A 27 7.42 -15.49 -0.71
C PHE A 27 8.67 -14.63 -0.76
N ALA A 28 9.75 -15.07 -0.11
CA ALA A 28 11.01 -14.34 -0.06
C ALA A 28 11.59 -14.10 -1.46
N LYS A 29 11.61 -15.13 -2.32
CA LYS A 29 12.06 -14.99 -3.71
C LYS A 29 11.20 -14.01 -4.50
N THR A 30 9.88 -14.12 -4.43
CA THR A 30 8.96 -13.21 -5.12
C THR A 30 9.12 -11.77 -4.64
N TYR A 31 9.23 -11.56 -3.33
CA TYR A 31 9.37 -10.24 -2.73
C TYR A 31 10.70 -9.57 -3.13
N VAL A 32 11.81 -10.30 -3.06
CA VAL A 32 13.12 -9.80 -3.49
C VAL A 32 13.12 -9.51 -4.98
N SER A 33 12.59 -10.40 -5.82
CA SER A 33 12.48 -10.15 -7.26
C SER A 33 11.64 -8.91 -7.57
N TYR A 34 10.50 -8.74 -6.89
CA TYR A 34 9.63 -7.57 -7.06
C TYR A 34 10.38 -6.26 -6.75
N ILE A 35 11.06 -6.18 -5.61
CA ILE A 35 11.82 -4.99 -5.22
C ILE A 35 12.98 -4.74 -6.19
N THR A 36 13.72 -5.79 -6.57
CA THR A 36 14.85 -5.65 -7.50
C THR A 36 14.39 -5.15 -8.87
N ILE A 37 13.30 -5.70 -9.42
CA ILE A 37 12.73 -5.25 -10.69
C ILE A 37 12.29 -3.79 -10.57
N TYR A 38 11.57 -3.43 -9.51
CA TYR A 38 11.15 -2.05 -9.27
C TYR A 38 12.37 -1.10 -9.19
N ALA A 39 13.40 -1.46 -8.43
CA ALA A 39 14.60 -0.66 -8.27
C ALA A 39 15.34 -0.45 -9.60
N LEU A 40 15.48 -1.50 -10.41
CA LEU A 40 16.14 -1.42 -11.72
C LEU A 40 15.37 -0.55 -12.71
N ILE A 41 14.05 -0.69 -12.77
CA ILE A 41 13.22 0.12 -13.68
C ILE A 41 13.18 1.57 -13.20
N SER A 42 12.94 1.81 -11.91
CA SER A 42 12.85 3.16 -11.35
C SER A 42 14.16 3.93 -11.44
N TRP A 43 15.31 3.25 -11.37
CA TRP A 43 16.62 3.87 -11.62
C TRP A 43 16.71 4.50 -13.01
N ASN A 44 16.13 3.86 -14.02
CA ASN A 44 16.22 4.30 -15.42
C ASN A 44 15.08 5.24 -15.83
N PHE A 45 13.89 5.07 -15.25
CA PHE A 45 12.65 5.70 -15.73
C PHE A 45 11.91 6.52 -14.67
N GLY A 46 12.46 6.68 -13.45
CA GLY A 46 11.80 7.39 -12.36
C GLY A 46 10.77 6.55 -11.60
N ASN A 47 10.14 7.15 -10.59
CA ASN A 47 9.22 6.45 -9.67
C ASN A 47 7.90 6.00 -10.34
N ASP A 48 7.55 6.61 -11.47
CA ASP A 48 6.40 6.29 -12.33
C ASP A 48 6.73 5.24 -13.41
N LEU A 49 7.98 4.74 -13.40
CA LEU A 49 8.48 3.68 -14.28
C LEU A 49 8.42 4.03 -15.78
N GLY A 50 8.33 5.32 -16.12
CA GLY A 50 8.21 5.80 -17.51
C GLY A 50 6.87 5.51 -18.18
N ILE A 51 5.89 4.98 -17.43
CA ILE A 51 4.54 4.64 -17.92
C ILE A 51 3.42 5.25 -17.05
N GLY A 52 3.76 6.19 -16.16
CA GLY A 52 2.80 6.79 -15.24
C GLY A 52 2.30 5.85 -14.14
N LEU A 53 3.00 4.73 -13.87
CA LEU A 53 2.55 3.76 -12.86
C LEU A 53 2.89 4.24 -11.45
N ASN A 54 1.89 4.67 -10.69
CA ASN A 54 2.07 4.96 -9.27
C ASN A 54 2.04 3.68 -8.42
N LEU A 55 3.20 3.03 -8.29
CA LEU A 55 3.31 1.77 -7.58
C LEU A 55 3.04 1.88 -6.06
N TRP A 56 3.40 3.02 -5.46
CA TRP A 56 3.17 3.28 -4.04
C TRP A 56 1.68 3.25 -3.73
N PHE A 57 0.91 4.02 -4.48
CA PHE A 57 -0.53 4.11 -4.32
C PHE A 57 -1.21 2.78 -4.63
N LEU A 58 -0.85 2.16 -5.76
CA LEU A 58 -1.39 0.85 -6.14
C LEU A 58 -1.17 -0.17 -5.02
N SER A 59 0.01 -0.19 -4.39
CA SER A 59 0.32 -1.14 -3.33
C SER A 59 -0.56 -0.96 -2.08
N ILE A 60 -0.89 0.28 -1.71
CA ILE A 60 -1.80 0.57 -0.59
C ILE A 60 -3.22 0.11 -0.93
N ALA A 61 -3.71 0.43 -2.14
CA ALA A 61 -5.02 0.01 -2.62
C ALA A 61 -5.14 -1.52 -2.62
N LEU A 62 -4.17 -2.21 -3.21
CA LEU A 62 -4.10 -3.68 -3.22
C LEU A 62 -4.07 -4.26 -1.81
N TRP A 63 -3.42 -3.59 -0.86
CA TRP A 63 -3.36 -4.08 0.51
C TRP A 63 -4.72 -4.00 1.19
N VAL A 64 -5.41 -2.87 1.12
CA VAL A 64 -6.76 -2.73 1.69
C VAL A 64 -7.75 -3.70 1.02
N ILE A 65 -7.66 -3.86 -0.30
CA ILE A 65 -8.47 -4.82 -1.07
C ILE A 65 -8.23 -6.26 -0.57
N THR A 66 -6.97 -6.67 -0.45
CA THR A 66 -6.63 -8.02 0.02
C THR A 66 -7.00 -8.23 1.49
N GLU A 67 -6.90 -7.21 2.36
CA GLU A 67 -7.41 -7.28 3.74
C GLU A 67 -8.92 -7.51 3.77
N ALA A 68 -9.68 -6.73 2.99
CA ALA A 68 -11.13 -6.87 2.91
C ALA A 68 -11.52 -8.27 2.42
N LEU A 69 -10.86 -8.77 1.38
CA LEU A 69 -11.07 -10.12 0.86
C LEU A 69 -10.68 -11.20 1.85
N GLN A 70 -9.64 -11.01 2.67
CA GLN A 70 -9.25 -11.99 3.68
C GLN A 70 -10.28 -12.13 4.80
N HIS A 71 -10.84 -11.01 5.28
CA HIS A 71 -11.76 -11.01 6.43
C HIS A 71 -13.22 -11.25 6.06
N PHE A 72 -13.66 -10.75 4.90
CA PHE A 72 -15.08 -10.70 4.51
C PHE A 72 -15.37 -11.46 3.21
N TYR A 73 -14.54 -12.44 2.86
CA TYR A 73 -14.64 -13.19 1.59
C TYR A 73 -16.08 -13.61 1.27
N SER A 74 -16.56 -13.18 0.11
CA SER A 74 -17.74 -13.71 -0.57
C SER A 74 -17.52 -13.63 -2.09
N PRO A 75 -18.19 -14.47 -2.91
CA PRO A 75 -18.06 -14.40 -4.37
C PRO A 75 -18.42 -13.00 -4.93
N LEU A 76 -19.43 -12.35 -4.34
CA LEU A 76 -19.83 -10.99 -4.72
C LEU A 76 -18.75 -9.97 -4.34
N LEU A 77 -18.22 -10.03 -3.11
CA LEU A 77 -17.13 -9.14 -2.69
C LEU A 77 -15.90 -9.33 -3.57
N ARG A 78 -15.58 -10.56 -3.99
CA ARG A 78 -14.48 -10.83 -4.92
C ARG A 78 -14.62 -10.01 -6.20
N LEU A 79 -15.79 -10.06 -6.84
CA LEU A 79 -16.07 -9.33 -8.08
C LEU A 79 -16.00 -7.81 -7.88
N LEU A 80 -16.58 -7.31 -6.79
CA LEU A 80 -16.68 -5.88 -6.51
C LEU A 80 -15.44 -5.29 -5.81
N SER A 81 -14.48 -6.11 -5.44
CA SER A 81 -13.35 -5.71 -4.58
C SER A 81 -12.50 -4.57 -5.15
N GLY A 82 -12.37 -4.47 -6.47
CA GLY A 82 -11.61 -3.37 -7.10
C GLY A 82 -12.19 -1.99 -6.81
N PHE A 83 -13.50 -1.87 -6.53
CA PHE A 83 -14.12 -0.61 -6.14
C PHE A 83 -13.61 -0.07 -4.79
N ILE A 84 -13.10 -0.95 -3.91
CA ILE A 84 -12.47 -0.51 -2.66
C ILE A 84 -11.23 0.33 -2.95
N GLY A 85 -10.51 0.05 -4.04
CA GLY A 85 -9.35 0.84 -4.46
C GLY A 85 -9.70 2.31 -4.75
N PHE A 86 -10.90 2.58 -5.28
CA PHE A 86 -11.39 3.95 -5.49
C PHE A 86 -11.73 4.66 -4.17
N LEU A 87 -12.19 3.93 -3.15
CA LEU A 87 -12.39 4.50 -1.81
C LEU A 87 -11.05 4.87 -1.17
N VAL A 88 -10.05 3.99 -1.29
CA VAL A 88 -8.68 4.27 -0.86
C VAL A 88 -8.15 5.49 -1.62
N ALA A 89 -8.38 5.57 -2.93
CA ALA A 89 -7.96 6.70 -3.74
C ALA A 89 -8.48 8.04 -3.23
N ALA A 90 -9.78 8.09 -2.92
CA ALA A 90 -10.42 9.29 -2.41
C ALA A 90 -9.83 9.72 -1.04
N VAL A 91 -9.42 8.78 -0.18
CA VAL A 91 -8.73 9.09 1.10
C VAL A 91 -7.41 9.82 0.87
N PHE A 92 -6.72 9.52 -0.23
CA PHE A 92 -5.47 10.18 -0.62
C PHE A 92 -5.68 11.37 -1.57
N GLY A 93 -6.93 11.83 -1.74
CA GLY A 93 -7.27 13.03 -2.51
C GLY A 93 -7.52 12.81 -4.00
N VAL A 94 -7.47 11.58 -4.51
CA VAL A 94 -7.73 11.25 -5.92
C VAL A 94 -9.16 10.74 -6.06
N PHE A 95 -10.06 11.56 -6.60
CA PHE A 95 -11.49 11.23 -6.68
C PHE A 95 -11.84 10.51 -7.99
N PRO A 96 -12.91 9.69 -8.01
CA PRO A 96 -13.28 8.94 -9.21
C PRO A 96 -13.53 9.81 -10.45
N ASN A 97 -14.10 11.00 -10.30
CA ASN A 97 -14.32 11.93 -11.42
C ASN A 97 -13.01 12.35 -12.09
N GLU A 98 -11.96 12.60 -11.32
CA GLU A 98 -10.63 12.92 -11.83
C GLU A 98 -10.01 11.73 -12.58
N ILE A 99 -10.14 10.52 -12.01
CA ILE A 99 -9.66 9.28 -12.63
C ILE A 99 -10.32 9.06 -13.99
N PHE A 100 -11.65 9.20 -14.07
CA PHE A 100 -12.40 9.00 -15.31
C PHE A 100 -12.16 10.11 -16.34
N ALA A 101 -11.86 11.33 -15.89
CA ALA A 101 -11.46 12.41 -16.78
C ALA A 101 -10.04 12.20 -17.37
N ASN A 102 -9.14 11.54 -16.62
CA ASN A 102 -7.72 11.41 -16.96
C ASN A 102 -7.27 9.92 -17.00
N LEU A 103 -7.98 9.08 -17.75
CA LEU A 103 -7.69 7.64 -17.81
C LEU A 103 -6.26 7.30 -18.29
N SER A 104 -5.62 8.17 -19.06
CA SER A 104 -4.22 7.98 -19.49
C SER A 104 -3.24 8.08 -18.32
N GLU A 105 -3.54 8.87 -17.30
CA GLU A 105 -2.69 9.05 -16.11
C GLU A 105 -3.00 7.99 -15.05
N TYR A 106 -4.26 7.57 -14.97
CA TYR A 106 -4.77 6.63 -13.97
C TYR A 106 -5.09 5.24 -14.52
N TRP A 107 -4.57 4.86 -15.69
CA TRP A 107 -4.89 3.58 -16.36
C TRP A 107 -4.70 2.36 -15.45
N TRP A 108 -3.76 2.44 -14.50
CA TRP A 108 -3.41 1.39 -13.56
C TRP A 108 -4.50 1.10 -12.52
N VAL A 109 -5.57 1.90 -12.41
CA VAL A 109 -6.73 1.58 -11.54
C VAL A 109 -7.42 0.27 -11.92
N ILE A 110 -7.27 -0.17 -13.18
CA ILE A 110 -7.73 -1.51 -13.61
C ILE A 110 -7.05 -2.63 -12.81
N LEU A 111 -5.82 -2.39 -12.32
CA LEU A 111 -5.05 -3.35 -11.54
C LEU A 111 -5.62 -3.55 -10.14
N PHE A 112 -6.59 -2.74 -9.68
CA PHE A 112 -7.32 -2.98 -8.43
C PHE A 112 -8.03 -4.34 -8.40
N TRP A 113 -8.32 -4.94 -9.56
CA TRP A 113 -8.92 -6.27 -9.64
C TRP A 113 -7.92 -7.43 -9.57
N ILE A 114 -6.61 -7.18 -9.54
CA ILE A 114 -5.57 -8.23 -9.40
C ILE A 114 -5.88 -9.19 -8.24
N PRO A 115 -6.20 -8.73 -7.01
CA PRO A 115 -6.49 -9.61 -5.89
C PRO A 115 -7.67 -10.54 -6.12
N ALA A 116 -8.68 -10.11 -6.88
CA ALA A 116 -9.86 -10.90 -7.20
C ALA A 116 -9.53 -12.11 -8.10
N ILE A 117 -8.51 -11.98 -8.94
CA ILE A 117 -8.01 -13.07 -9.80
C ILE A 117 -7.33 -14.14 -8.93
N PHE A 118 -6.49 -13.71 -7.99
CA PHE A 118 -5.76 -14.63 -7.13
C PHE A 118 -6.65 -15.22 -6.02
N ILE A 119 -7.41 -14.41 -5.28
CA ILE A 119 -8.15 -14.84 -4.08
C ILE A 119 -9.49 -15.47 -4.47
N ASN A 120 -9.49 -16.77 -4.72
CA ASN A 120 -10.67 -17.55 -5.14
C ASN A 120 -11.29 -18.41 -4.03
N LYS A 121 -10.79 -18.30 -2.80
CA LYS A 121 -11.27 -19.03 -1.63
C LYS A 121 -11.15 -18.17 -0.38
N LYS A 122 -11.99 -18.46 0.61
CA LYS A 122 -11.87 -17.89 1.95
C LYS A 122 -10.54 -18.33 2.58
N SER A 123 -9.87 -17.40 3.25
CA SER A 123 -8.65 -17.71 3.98
C SER A 123 -8.92 -18.67 5.14
N ARG A 124 -8.03 -19.64 5.34
CA ARG A 124 -7.97 -20.46 6.57
C ARG A 124 -7.22 -19.77 7.71
N MET A 125 -6.61 -18.63 7.42
CA MET A 125 -5.80 -17.88 8.36
C MET A 125 -6.47 -16.54 8.66
N ARG A 126 -6.65 -16.22 9.95
CA ARG A 126 -7.22 -14.95 10.41
C ARG A 126 -6.22 -14.21 11.30
N LYS A 127 -6.18 -12.88 11.12
CA LYS A 127 -5.42 -11.99 11.99
C LYS A 127 -6.25 -11.65 13.22
N THR A 128 -5.70 -11.92 14.41
CA THR A 128 -6.45 -11.86 15.68
C THR A 128 -6.28 -10.54 16.42
N ARG A 129 -5.21 -9.77 16.16
CA ARG A 129 -4.93 -8.51 16.87
C ARG A 129 -5.26 -7.29 16.02
N PHE A 130 -6.54 -7.12 15.68
CA PHE A 130 -7.02 -6.04 14.80
C PHE A 130 -6.79 -4.63 15.36
N ARG A 131 -6.59 -4.48 16.69
CA ARG A 131 -6.21 -3.19 17.30
C ARG A 131 -4.92 -2.59 16.70
N TRP A 132 -3.93 -3.42 16.37
CA TRP A 132 -2.67 -2.96 15.79
C TRP A 132 -2.82 -2.50 14.34
N PHE A 133 -3.80 -3.04 13.60
CA PHE A 133 -4.14 -2.52 12.29
C PHE A 133 -4.61 -1.06 12.39
N TRP A 134 -5.55 -0.77 13.29
CA TRP A 134 -6.05 0.59 13.47
C TRP A 134 -5.00 1.57 13.97
N PHE A 135 -4.17 1.19 14.95
CA PHE A 135 -3.05 2.04 15.39
C PHE A 135 -2.06 2.31 14.26
N GLY A 136 -1.73 1.30 13.46
CA GLY A 136 -0.89 1.46 12.28
C GLY A 136 -1.51 2.40 11.25
N MET A 137 -2.80 2.21 10.91
CA MET A 137 -3.50 3.07 9.94
C MET A 137 -3.58 4.52 10.41
N PHE A 138 -3.92 4.75 11.68
CA PHE A 138 -3.95 6.09 12.25
C PHE A 138 -2.58 6.77 12.16
N THR A 139 -1.53 6.08 12.63
CA THR A 139 -0.16 6.61 12.60
C THR A 139 0.31 6.89 11.17
N TYR A 140 -0.01 5.99 10.23
CA TYR A 140 0.35 6.14 8.82
C TYR A 140 -0.35 7.33 8.15
N LEU A 141 -1.65 7.50 8.37
CA LEU A 141 -2.40 8.64 7.85
C LEU A 141 -1.94 9.96 8.48
N THR A 142 -1.61 9.98 9.77
CA THR A 142 -0.98 11.14 10.40
C THR A 142 0.37 11.46 9.77
N ALA A 143 1.20 10.45 9.50
CA ALA A 143 2.47 10.63 8.82
C ALA A 143 2.26 11.24 7.42
N PHE A 144 1.27 10.74 6.67
CA PHE A 144 0.93 11.27 5.35
C PHE A 144 0.48 12.74 5.40
N VAL A 145 -0.38 13.11 6.36
CA VAL A 145 -0.80 14.51 6.56
C VAL A 145 0.39 15.41 6.88
N ILE A 146 1.34 14.97 7.71
CA ILE A 146 2.56 15.72 8.01
C ILE A 146 3.45 15.85 6.77
N TRP A 147 3.58 14.79 5.98
CA TRP A 147 4.34 14.82 4.73
C TRP A 147 3.77 15.83 3.74
N LEU A 148 2.44 15.94 3.62
CA LEU A 148 1.78 16.94 2.78
C LEU A 148 2.12 18.39 3.17
N GLN A 149 2.56 18.63 4.40
CA GLN A 149 2.98 19.95 4.86
C GLN A 149 4.49 20.19 4.71
N GLY A 150 5.28 19.16 4.46
CA GLY A 150 6.73 19.17 4.57
C GLY A 150 7.49 18.73 3.32
N TYR A 151 6.81 18.63 2.17
CA TYR A 151 7.46 18.37 0.88
C TYR A 151 8.10 19.67 0.34
N PRO A 152 9.04 19.59 -0.62
CA PRO A 152 9.74 20.79 -1.13
C PRO A 152 8.79 21.92 -1.54
N GLU A 153 9.22 23.16 -1.33
CA GLU A 153 8.47 24.37 -1.66
C GLU A 153 7.21 24.63 -0.79
N THR A 154 7.03 23.87 0.30
CA THR A 154 6.03 24.18 1.34
C THR A 154 6.62 25.03 2.47
N GLU A 155 5.76 25.75 3.20
CA GLU A 155 6.15 26.63 4.31
C GLU A 155 6.92 25.89 5.42
N PHE A 156 6.60 24.61 5.68
CA PHE A 156 7.24 23.83 6.73
C PHE A 156 8.41 22.96 6.22
N CYS A 157 8.84 23.15 4.97
CA CYS A 157 10.04 22.51 4.43
C CYS A 157 11.29 23.35 4.75
N ASN A 158 11.98 23.00 5.83
CA ASN A 158 13.30 23.55 6.17
C ASN A 158 14.33 22.44 6.34
N PRO A 159 15.20 22.19 5.34
CA PRO A 159 16.17 21.09 5.37
C PRO A 159 17.28 21.29 6.41
N ASP A 160 17.54 22.52 6.83
CA ASP A 160 18.59 22.85 7.81
C ASP A 160 18.08 22.75 9.26
N SER A 161 16.78 22.51 9.46
CA SER A 161 16.20 22.36 10.79
C SER A 161 16.40 20.96 11.36
N ILE A 162 16.73 20.88 12.64
CA ILE A 162 16.76 19.62 13.41
C ILE A 162 15.35 19.02 13.50
N VAL A 163 14.33 19.87 13.67
CA VAL A 163 12.92 19.47 13.72
C VAL A 163 12.29 19.85 12.38
N GLN A 164 12.14 18.84 11.52
CA GLN A 164 11.55 18.98 10.20
C GLN A 164 10.39 17.99 10.02
N ALA A 165 9.35 18.43 9.30
CA ALA A 165 8.19 17.59 8.99
C ALA A 165 8.59 16.28 8.29
N HIS A 166 9.62 16.31 7.45
CA HIS A 166 10.17 15.10 6.80
C HIS A 166 10.72 14.07 7.80
N ALA A 167 11.43 14.51 8.86
CA ALA A 167 11.93 13.62 9.90
C ALA A 167 10.79 13.03 10.75
N LEU A 168 9.79 13.85 11.09
CA LEU A 168 8.59 13.38 11.79
C LEU A 168 7.83 12.35 10.97
N TRP A 169 7.71 12.56 9.66
CA TRP A 169 7.10 11.61 8.74
C TRP A 169 7.82 10.25 8.75
N HIS A 170 9.16 10.22 8.71
CA HIS A 170 9.93 8.97 8.81
C HIS A 170 9.73 8.24 10.15
N ILE A 171 9.74 8.98 11.26
CA ILE A 171 9.53 8.41 12.60
C ILE A 171 8.14 7.77 12.70
N LEU A 172 7.10 8.51 12.30
CA LEU A 172 5.72 8.00 12.33
C LEU A 172 5.54 6.82 11.37
N SER A 173 6.15 6.86 10.18
CA SER A 173 6.12 5.73 9.25
C SER A 173 6.77 4.48 9.86
N SER A 174 7.89 4.62 10.57
CA SER A 174 8.57 3.52 11.27
C SER A 174 7.70 2.93 12.39
N ILE A 175 7.02 3.79 13.16
CA ILE A 175 6.07 3.37 14.20
C ILE A 175 4.87 2.64 13.59
N ALA A 176 4.33 3.16 12.47
CA ALA A 176 3.24 2.50 11.74
C ALA A 176 3.67 1.10 11.25
N THR A 177 4.88 0.96 10.72
CA THR A 177 5.45 -0.34 10.32
C THR A 177 5.53 -1.30 11.51
N LEU A 178 5.93 -0.85 12.69
CA LEU A 178 5.96 -1.68 13.91
C LEU A 178 4.57 -2.16 14.31
N PHE A 179 3.55 -1.30 14.25
CA PHE A 179 2.17 -1.70 14.51
C PHE A 179 1.68 -2.73 13.48
N PHE A 180 1.98 -2.51 12.19
CA PHE A 180 1.63 -3.49 11.17
C PHE A 180 2.37 -4.81 11.36
N PHE A 181 3.63 -4.80 11.79
CA PHE A 181 4.35 -6.02 12.16
C PHE A 181 3.61 -6.83 13.22
N PHE A 182 3.17 -6.19 14.32
CA PHE A 182 2.38 -6.87 15.35
C PHE A 182 1.02 -7.35 14.85
N TYR A 183 0.42 -6.64 13.90
CA TYR A 183 -0.80 -7.08 13.21
C TYR A 183 -0.56 -8.35 12.39
N PHE A 184 0.46 -8.38 11.54
CA PHE A 184 0.79 -9.55 10.70
C PHE A 184 1.27 -10.76 11.51
N ARG A 185 1.97 -10.56 12.63
CA ARG A 185 2.36 -11.62 13.56
C ARG A 185 1.18 -12.27 14.30
N SER A 186 -0.03 -11.74 14.16
CA SER A 186 -1.23 -12.25 14.83
C SER A 186 -2.01 -13.30 14.04
N LEU A 187 -1.46 -13.78 12.92
CA LEU A 187 -2.04 -14.83 12.09
C LEU A 187 -2.22 -16.14 12.88
N ARG A 188 -3.43 -16.71 12.82
CA ARG A 188 -3.78 -18.00 13.41
C ARG A 188 -4.69 -18.79 12.46
N LEU A 189 -4.60 -20.12 12.51
CA LEU A 189 -5.53 -21.02 11.83
C LEU A 189 -6.95 -20.84 12.40
N THR A 190 -7.94 -20.84 11.52
CA THR A 190 -9.38 -20.76 11.85
C THR A 190 -10.05 -22.12 11.82
#